data_AF-A0A3D5SZ01-F1
#
_entry.id   AF-A0A3D5SZ01-F1
#
_cell.length_a   1.000
_cell.length_b   1.000
_cell.length_c   1.000
_cell.angle_alpha   90.00
_cell.angle_beta   90.00
_cell.angle_gamma   90.00
#
_symmetry.space_group_name_H-M   'P 1'
#
loop_
_entity.id
_entity.type
_entity.pdbx_description
1 polymer ?
#
loop_
_entity_poly.entity_id
_entity_poly.type
_entity_poly.pdbx_seq_one_letter_code
_entity_poly.pdbx_strand_id
1 'polypeptide(L)'
;MNGGNAKHGGFKLTYGTMFDPPPELHGKFEGALARARARLGAEHAMIIDGAEVRSQKKFERRSPIDRDWTIGVFQDAGEEAVGQAVAAARRAFPAWAGLPWRERVKLLRKAAQLVEERVFDIAAAVALEVGKNRMEAIGEVQESADLMLWYCDQMEEHNGFDRALPNDPLKGYISRNRSVLKPWGVWAVISPFNFPVALTAGPIGAALTAGNTVVFKPASDTPWGVRLFAEALRDAGLPAGSFNYVTGAGAGAGAALVAHPSIAGITFTGSHEVGMELQRAFALGTHARPCIAEMGGKNAAIVSRNGDIERAALGIMRSAFGLQGQKCSACSRVFVERPAAEALRARLVELTAAIRVGDPTAKENWMGPVANERACERYERICAELRNAGRILCGGERLGGKALEAGLYCA
;
A
#
# COMPACT_ATOMS: atom_id res chain seq x y z
N MET A 1 -15.90 -7.87 -18.23
CA MET A 1 -15.85 -9.05 -17.35
C MET A 1 -15.13 -10.20 -18.04
N ASN A 2 -13.82 -10.26 -17.84
CA ASN A 2 -12.94 -11.44 -17.78
C ASN A 2 -11.51 -10.88 -17.67
N GLY A 3 -11.24 -10.23 -16.53
CA GLY A 3 -9.88 -9.90 -16.12
C GLY A 3 -9.17 -11.23 -15.90
N GLY A 4 -8.23 -11.55 -16.77
CA GLY A 4 -7.45 -12.77 -16.68
C GLY A 4 -6.51 -12.70 -15.49
N ASN A 5 -6.99 -13.06 -14.30
CA ASN A 5 -6.09 -13.36 -13.19
C ASN A 5 -5.29 -14.62 -13.57
N ALA A 6 -3.97 -14.52 -13.46
CA ALA A 6 -3.09 -15.65 -13.70
C ALA A 6 -3.48 -16.87 -12.83
N LYS A 7 -3.53 -18.06 -13.45
CA LYS A 7 -3.71 -19.30 -12.70
C LYS A 7 -2.41 -19.63 -11.97
N HIS A 8 -2.40 -19.58 -10.64
CA HIS A 8 -1.26 -20.03 -9.85
C HIS A 8 -1.33 -21.55 -9.68
N GLY A 9 -0.83 -22.30 -10.67
CA GLY A 9 -0.62 -23.76 -10.55
C GLY A 9 -1.85 -24.60 -10.19
N GLY A 10 -3.06 -24.14 -10.53
CA GLY A 10 -4.29 -24.92 -10.33
C GLY A 10 -5.40 -24.16 -9.60
N PHE A 11 -5.07 -23.06 -8.91
CA PHE A 11 -6.04 -22.22 -8.21
C PHE A 11 -5.91 -20.73 -8.57
N LYS A 12 -6.96 -19.96 -8.23
CA LYS A 12 -7.02 -18.50 -8.39
C LYS A 12 -6.96 -17.84 -7.02
N LEU A 13 -6.13 -16.82 -6.84
CA LEU A 13 -6.15 -16.01 -5.62
C LEU A 13 -7.43 -15.17 -5.60
N THR A 14 -8.31 -15.51 -4.66
CA THR A 14 -9.58 -14.84 -4.39
C THR A 14 -9.77 -14.76 -2.88
N TYR A 15 -10.76 -13.98 -2.43
CA TYR A 15 -11.14 -13.95 -1.02
C TYR A 15 -11.47 -15.36 -0.47
N GLY A 16 -12.14 -16.20 -1.26
CA GLY A 16 -12.50 -17.56 -0.88
C GLY A 16 -11.28 -18.47 -0.68
N THR A 17 -10.35 -18.47 -1.63
CA THR A 17 -9.10 -19.25 -1.50
C THR A 17 -8.17 -18.71 -0.43
N MET A 18 -8.31 -17.46 0.00
CA MET A 18 -7.54 -16.93 1.12
C MET A 18 -8.16 -17.27 2.48
N PHE A 19 -9.46 -17.57 2.51
CA PHE A 19 -10.14 -18.02 3.72
C PHE A 19 -9.84 -19.48 4.05
N ASP A 20 -9.83 -20.34 3.03
CA ASP A 20 -9.42 -21.75 3.14
C ASP A 20 -8.32 -22.06 2.11
N PRO A 21 -7.05 -21.76 2.43
CA PRO A 21 -5.96 -21.83 1.47
C PRO A 21 -5.58 -23.27 1.11
N PRO A 22 -5.48 -23.61 -0.18
CA PRO A 22 -5.01 -24.92 -0.59
C PRO A 22 -3.56 -25.15 -0.14
N PRO A 23 -3.15 -26.39 0.18
CA PRO A 23 -1.79 -26.68 0.63
C PRO A 23 -0.69 -26.16 -0.31
N GLU A 24 -0.96 -26.17 -1.62
CA GLU A 24 -0.05 -25.65 -2.65
C GLU A 24 0.29 -24.15 -2.46
N LEU A 25 -0.68 -23.34 -1.99
CA LEU A 25 -0.47 -21.92 -1.72
C LEU A 25 0.61 -21.73 -0.66
N HIS A 26 0.56 -22.53 0.40
CA HIS A 26 1.59 -22.49 1.44
C HIS A 26 2.95 -22.91 0.89
N GLY A 27 3.03 -24.00 0.11
CA GLY A 27 4.29 -24.44 -0.50
C GLY A 27 4.94 -23.36 -1.38
N LYS A 28 4.14 -22.63 -2.18
CA LYS A 28 4.64 -21.50 -2.99
C LYS A 28 5.15 -20.36 -2.13
N PHE A 29 4.43 -20.01 -1.06
CA PHE A 29 4.87 -18.98 -0.14
C PHE A 29 6.16 -19.39 0.59
N GLU A 30 6.30 -20.62 1.06
CA GLU A 30 7.54 -21.11 1.70
C GLU A 30 8.73 -21.03 0.74
N GLY A 31 8.54 -21.43 -0.53
CA GLY A 31 9.58 -21.32 -1.56
C GLY A 31 10.00 -19.86 -1.83
N ALA A 32 9.04 -18.94 -1.88
CA ALA A 32 9.29 -17.51 -2.03
C ALA A 32 9.97 -16.92 -0.79
N LEU A 33 9.55 -17.33 0.41
CA LEU A 33 10.14 -16.93 1.68
C LEU A 33 11.60 -17.35 1.79
N ALA A 34 11.94 -18.59 1.37
CA ALA A 34 13.32 -19.04 1.32
C ALA A 34 14.18 -18.18 0.39
N ARG A 35 13.67 -17.84 -0.81
CA ARG A 35 14.37 -16.92 -1.74
C ARG A 35 14.51 -15.52 -1.17
N ALA A 36 13.48 -15.00 -0.50
CA ALA A 36 13.51 -13.69 0.16
C ALA A 36 14.56 -13.67 1.28
N ARG A 37 14.56 -14.67 2.17
CA ARG A 37 15.55 -14.80 3.26
C ARG A 37 16.98 -14.87 2.74
N ALA A 38 17.22 -15.55 1.62
CA ALA A 38 18.54 -15.61 0.99
C ALA A 38 19.03 -14.27 0.43
N ARG A 39 18.15 -13.26 0.29
CA ARG A 39 18.46 -11.92 -0.19
C ARG A 39 18.50 -10.85 0.91
N LEU A 40 18.29 -11.22 2.17
CA LEU A 40 18.41 -10.29 3.29
C LEU A 40 19.79 -9.62 3.30
N GLY A 41 19.83 -8.34 3.67
CA GLY A 41 21.05 -7.54 3.68
C GLY A 41 21.50 -7.00 2.32
N ALA A 42 20.81 -7.36 1.23
CA ALA A 42 21.15 -6.85 -0.10
C ALA A 42 21.01 -5.33 -0.19
N GLU A 43 21.88 -4.71 -0.98
CA GLU A 43 21.73 -3.30 -1.33
C GLU A 43 20.81 -3.14 -2.54
N HIS A 44 19.81 -2.28 -2.40
CA HIS A 44 18.83 -1.98 -3.44
C HIS A 44 19.02 -0.56 -3.96
N ALA A 45 19.16 -0.45 -5.29
CA ALA A 45 19.18 0.82 -6.00
C ALA A 45 17.76 1.38 -6.21
N MET A 46 17.68 2.69 -6.43
CA MET A 46 16.49 3.36 -6.97
C MET A 46 16.31 2.99 -8.45
N ILE A 47 15.13 3.28 -9.01
CA ILE A 47 14.88 3.16 -10.46
C ILE A 47 14.53 4.55 -10.98
N ILE A 48 15.41 5.16 -11.75
CA ILE A 48 15.22 6.49 -12.32
C ILE A 48 15.52 6.39 -13.81
N ASP A 49 14.61 6.91 -14.64
CA ASP A 49 14.74 6.88 -16.10
C ASP A 49 14.97 5.46 -16.65
N GLY A 50 14.34 4.45 -16.02
CA GLY A 50 14.48 3.04 -16.39
C GLY A 50 15.78 2.36 -15.94
N ALA A 51 16.72 3.10 -15.34
CA ALA A 51 18.02 2.58 -14.89
C ALA A 51 18.12 2.49 -13.36
N GLU A 52 19.01 1.63 -12.87
CA GLU A 52 19.36 1.59 -11.45
C GLU A 52 20.22 2.79 -11.07
N VAL A 53 19.80 3.53 -10.05
CA VAL A 53 20.53 4.71 -9.55
C VAL A 53 20.85 4.55 -8.07
N ARG A 54 22.11 4.81 -7.72
CA ARG A 54 22.62 4.82 -6.35
C ARG A 54 22.88 6.24 -5.89
N SER A 55 22.73 6.50 -4.60
CA SER A 55 23.06 7.78 -4.00
C SER A 55 24.23 7.63 -3.01
N GLN A 56 24.77 8.77 -2.57
CA GLN A 56 25.88 8.79 -1.63
C GLN A 56 25.45 8.34 -0.22
N LYS A 57 24.21 8.67 0.17
CA LYS A 57 23.64 8.32 1.48
C LYS A 57 22.77 7.09 1.36
N LYS A 58 22.80 6.24 2.36
CA LYS A 58 22.01 5.01 2.42
C LYS A 58 21.39 4.87 3.81
N PHE A 59 20.36 4.07 3.91
CA PHE A 59 19.77 3.67 5.18
C PHE A 59 19.54 2.16 5.21
N GLU A 60 19.72 1.58 6.38
CA GLU A 60 19.43 0.17 6.63
C GLU A 60 17.98 0.02 7.08
N ARG A 61 17.30 -1.02 6.59
CA ARG A 61 16.01 -1.45 7.10
C ARG A 61 16.16 -2.79 7.82
N ARG A 62 15.69 -2.86 9.06
CA ARG A 62 15.61 -4.08 9.87
C ARG A 62 14.17 -4.58 9.96
N SER A 63 14.00 -5.89 10.09
CA SER A 63 12.68 -6.50 10.23
C SER A 63 12.08 -6.14 11.60
N PRO A 64 10.76 -5.89 11.69
CA PRO A 64 10.09 -5.82 12.98
C PRO A 64 9.90 -7.21 13.63
N ILE A 65 10.05 -8.30 12.86
CA ILE A 65 9.91 -9.69 13.33
C ILE A 65 11.10 -10.06 14.21
N ASP A 66 12.29 -9.74 13.71
CA ASP A 66 13.57 -9.94 14.37
C ASP A 66 14.49 -8.81 13.93
N ARG A 67 14.85 -7.95 14.87
CA ARG A 67 15.64 -6.75 14.61
C ARG A 67 17.08 -7.05 14.23
N ASP A 68 17.55 -8.28 14.37
CA ASP A 68 18.85 -8.71 13.85
C ASP A 68 18.79 -8.99 12.34
N TRP A 69 17.59 -9.17 11.77
CA TRP A 69 17.43 -9.35 10.33
C TRP A 69 17.45 -8.00 9.61
N THR A 70 18.58 -7.70 8.98
CA THR A 70 18.64 -6.62 8.00
C THR A 70 17.87 -7.03 6.74
N ILE A 71 16.73 -6.40 6.51
CA ILE A 71 15.93 -6.56 5.29
C ILE A 71 16.76 -6.18 4.07
N GLY A 72 17.43 -5.03 4.14
CA GLY A 72 18.31 -4.56 3.09
C GLY A 72 18.85 -3.16 3.36
N VAL A 73 19.72 -2.71 2.47
CA VAL A 73 20.28 -1.35 2.46
C VAL A 73 19.71 -0.59 1.27
N PHE A 74 19.10 0.56 1.53
CA PHE A 74 18.38 1.34 0.53
C PHE A 74 19.01 2.72 0.36
N GLN A 75 18.89 3.28 -0.84
CA GLN A 75 19.45 4.60 -1.15
C GLN A 75 18.62 5.69 -0.47
N ASP A 76 19.25 6.73 0.06
CA ASP A 76 18.57 7.97 0.43
C ASP A 76 18.74 8.96 -0.72
N ALA A 77 17.67 9.21 -1.47
CA ALA A 77 17.68 10.02 -2.67
C ALA A 77 18.19 11.45 -2.42
N GLY A 78 17.88 12.00 -1.23
CA GLY A 78 18.04 13.44 -0.97
C GLY A 78 17.31 14.30 -2.02
N GLU A 79 17.69 15.56 -2.12
CA GLU A 79 17.12 16.48 -3.12
C GLU A 79 17.61 16.17 -4.54
N GLU A 80 18.87 15.75 -4.68
CA GLU A 80 19.52 15.56 -5.98
C GLU A 80 18.84 14.45 -6.80
N ALA A 81 18.74 13.23 -6.25
CA ALA A 81 18.13 12.13 -7.01
C ALA A 81 16.61 12.31 -7.16
N VAL A 82 15.95 13.01 -6.24
CA VAL A 82 14.56 13.44 -6.44
C VAL A 82 14.45 14.38 -7.65
N GLY A 83 15.33 15.37 -7.75
CA GLY A 83 15.39 16.27 -8.91
C GLY A 83 15.64 15.52 -10.22
N GLN A 84 16.55 14.53 -10.22
CA GLN A 84 16.80 13.67 -11.37
C GLN A 84 15.54 12.87 -11.78
N ALA A 85 14.83 12.28 -10.81
CA ALA A 85 13.60 11.54 -11.06
C ALA A 85 12.48 12.43 -11.61
N VAL A 86 12.29 13.62 -11.04
CA VAL A 86 11.28 14.56 -11.55
C VAL A 86 11.66 15.08 -12.94
N ALA A 87 12.94 15.33 -13.20
CA ALA A 87 13.41 15.72 -14.52
C ALA A 87 13.15 14.60 -15.56
N ALA A 88 13.41 13.34 -15.20
CA ALA A 88 13.10 12.18 -16.06
C ALA A 88 11.59 12.07 -16.33
N ALA A 89 10.76 12.16 -15.29
CA ALA A 89 9.30 12.16 -15.43
C ALA A 89 8.77 13.28 -16.31
N ARG A 90 9.34 14.48 -16.20
CA ARG A 90 8.97 15.62 -17.03
C ARG A 90 9.42 15.45 -18.48
N ARG A 91 10.62 14.90 -18.73
CA ARG A 91 11.09 14.59 -20.09
C ARG A 91 10.22 13.53 -20.78
N ALA A 92 9.82 12.50 -20.05
CA ALA A 92 8.99 11.42 -20.58
C ALA A 92 7.53 11.83 -20.83
N PHE A 93 7.03 12.85 -20.10
CA PHE A 93 5.63 13.21 -20.09
C PHE A 93 5.01 13.49 -21.47
N PRO A 94 5.59 14.32 -22.36
CA PRO A 94 4.96 14.60 -23.65
C PRO A 94 4.74 13.36 -24.51
N ALA A 95 5.73 12.45 -24.57
CA ALA A 95 5.62 11.21 -25.32
C ALA A 95 4.63 10.24 -24.67
N TRP A 96 4.66 10.11 -23.34
CA TRP A 96 3.74 9.24 -22.61
C TRP A 96 2.28 9.72 -22.70
N ALA A 97 2.04 11.02 -22.53
CA ALA A 97 0.72 11.63 -22.66
C ALA A 97 0.17 11.52 -24.10
N GLY A 98 1.06 11.62 -25.09
CA GLY A 98 0.75 11.48 -26.51
C GLY A 98 0.50 10.04 -26.97
N LEU A 99 0.97 9.04 -26.22
CA LEU A 99 0.73 7.63 -26.54
C LEU A 99 -0.78 7.33 -26.49
N PRO A 100 -1.38 6.66 -27.49
CA PRO A 100 -2.80 6.31 -27.46
C PRO A 100 -3.17 5.56 -26.18
N TRP A 101 -4.31 5.91 -25.58
CA TRP A 101 -4.70 5.35 -24.28
C TRP A 101 -4.77 3.81 -24.30
N ARG A 102 -5.13 3.20 -25.43
CA ARG A 102 -5.15 1.74 -25.63
C ARG A 102 -3.76 1.10 -25.45
N GLU A 103 -2.71 1.75 -25.94
CA GLU A 103 -1.33 1.27 -25.78
C GLU A 103 -0.84 1.45 -24.33
N ARG A 104 -1.23 2.55 -23.66
CA ARG A 104 -0.96 2.71 -22.21
C ARG A 104 -1.62 1.62 -21.39
N VAL A 105 -2.90 1.34 -21.67
CA VAL A 105 -3.66 0.27 -20.99
C VAL A 105 -3.01 -1.10 -21.23
N LYS A 106 -2.59 -1.41 -22.46
CA LYS A 106 -1.87 -2.66 -22.78
C LYS A 106 -0.61 -2.84 -21.93
N LEU A 107 0.21 -1.79 -21.78
CA LEU A 107 1.41 -1.82 -20.95
C LEU A 107 1.08 -2.02 -19.47
N LEU A 108 0.06 -1.34 -18.95
CA LEU A 108 -0.33 -1.45 -17.54
C LEU A 108 -0.99 -2.80 -17.21
N ARG A 109 -1.74 -3.39 -18.13
CA ARG A 109 -2.23 -4.77 -17.99
C ARG A 109 -1.07 -5.77 -17.94
N LYS A 110 -0.04 -5.59 -18.78
CA LYS A 110 1.18 -6.42 -18.71
C LYS A 110 1.91 -6.23 -17.38
N ALA A 111 1.99 -5.00 -16.85
CA ALA A 111 2.58 -4.74 -15.55
C ALA A 111 1.79 -5.42 -14.42
N ALA A 112 0.46 -5.33 -14.42
CA ALA A 112 -0.40 -6.04 -13.46
C ALA A 112 -0.21 -7.56 -13.54
N GLN A 113 -0.12 -8.14 -14.74
CA GLN A 113 0.17 -9.56 -14.93
C GLN A 113 1.52 -9.96 -14.30
N LEU A 114 2.58 -9.16 -14.50
CA LEU A 114 3.89 -9.44 -13.90
C LEU A 114 3.86 -9.34 -12.36
N VAL A 115 3.03 -8.45 -11.80
CA VAL A 115 2.80 -8.38 -10.35
C VAL A 115 2.12 -9.65 -9.85
N GLU A 116 1.08 -10.14 -10.55
CA GLU A 116 0.43 -11.42 -10.22
C GLU A 116 1.43 -12.58 -10.32
N GLU A 117 2.18 -12.70 -11.42
CA GLU A 117 3.17 -13.77 -11.61
C GLU A 117 4.21 -13.82 -10.49
N ARG A 118 4.56 -12.66 -9.92
CA ARG A 118 5.54 -12.49 -8.84
C ARG A 118 4.89 -12.36 -7.46
N VAL A 119 3.59 -12.65 -7.32
CA VAL A 119 2.80 -12.37 -6.12
C VAL A 119 3.43 -12.93 -4.85
N PHE A 120 3.94 -14.17 -4.90
CA PHE A 120 4.53 -14.83 -3.74
C PHE A 120 5.88 -14.22 -3.34
N ASP A 121 6.72 -13.83 -4.31
CA ASP A 121 8.03 -13.22 -4.04
C ASP A 121 7.87 -11.82 -3.43
N ILE A 122 6.95 -11.02 -3.97
CA ILE A 122 6.62 -9.70 -3.42
C ILE A 122 5.99 -9.86 -2.03
N ALA A 123 5.05 -10.80 -1.85
CA ALA A 123 4.38 -11.03 -0.58
C ALA A 123 5.34 -11.51 0.52
N ALA A 124 6.31 -12.36 0.19
CA ALA A 124 7.33 -12.80 1.14
C ALA A 124 8.20 -11.63 1.63
N ALA A 125 8.60 -10.74 0.72
CA ALA A 125 9.32 -9.51 1.08
C ALA A 125 8.47 -8.60 1.99
N VAL A 126 7.20 -8.37 1.63
CA VAL A 126 6.26 -7.57 2.44
C VAL A 126 6.04 -8.19 3.82
N ALA A 127 5.89 -9.52 3.92
CA ALA A 127 5.70 -10.21 5.19
C ALA A 127 6.89 -9.97 6.13
N LEU A 128 8.12 -10.16 5.63
CA LEU A 128 9.36 -9.93 6.39
C LEU A 128 9.57 -8.46 6.77
N GLU A 129 9.22 -7.54 5.88
CA GLU A 129 9.49 -6.11 6.04
C GLU A 129 8.47 -5.40 6.94
N VAL A 130 7.19 -5.77 6.83
CA VAL A 130 6.07 -5.16 7.57
C VAL A 130 5.76 -5.92 8.86
N GLY A 131 6.02 -7.23 8.91
CA GLY A 131 5.50 -8.09 9.98
C GLY A 131 4.04 -8.50 9.74
N LYS A 132 3.65 -8.65 8.47
CA LYS A 132 2.31 -9.03 8.03
C LYS A 132 2.21 -10.55 7.86
N ASN A 133 1.08 -11.16 8.24
CA ASN A 133 0.91 -12.60 8.06
C ASN A 133 0.84 -12.98 6.57
N ARG A 134 1.15 -14.25 6.27
CA ARG A 134 1.21 -14.77 4.89
C ARG A 134 -0.04 -14.44 4.05
N MET A 135 -1.23 -14.55 4.65
CA MET A 135 -2.49 -14.38 3.91
C MET A 135 -2.76 -12.91 3.62
N GLU A 136 -2.50 -12.03 4.59
CA GLU A 136 -2.61 -10.60 4.39
C GLU A 136 -1.57 -10.08 3.38
N ALA A 137 -0.34 -10.61 3.39
CA ALA A 137 0.71 -10.20 2.46
C ALA A 137 0.39 -10.63 1.03
N ILE A 138 -0.05 -11.87 0.82
CA ILE A 138 -0.49 -12.35 -0.50
C ILE A 138 -1.71 -11.57 -0.98
N GLY A 139 -2.69 -11.36 -0.11
CA GLY A 139 -3.92 -10.64 -0.43
C GLY A 139 -3.66 -9.20 -0.87
N GLU A 140 -2.76 -8.49 -0.17
CA GLU A 140 -2.36 -7.13 -0.57
C GLU A 140 -1.70 -7.09 -1.95
N VAL A 141 -0.76 -7.99 -2.23
CA VAL A 141 -0.06 -7.98 -3.52
C VAL A 141 -1.02 -8.33 -4.65
N GLN A 142 -1.95 -9.25 -4.43
CA GLN A 142 -3.01 -9.54 -5.40
C GLN A 142 -3.93 -8.32 -5.61
N GLU A 143 -4.35 -7.66 -4.54
CA GLU A 143 -5.14 -6.42 -4.59
C GLU A 143 -4.44 -5.33 -5.41
N SER A 144 -3.10 -5.28 -5.37
CA SER A 144 -2.31 -4.33 -6.15
C SER A 144 -2.52 -4.51 -7.66
N ALA A 145 -2.54 -5.75 -8.16
CA ALA A 145 -2.83 -6.04 -9.56
C ALA A 145 -4.30 -5.73 -9.89
N ASP A 146 -5.23 -6.10 -9.03
CA ASP A 146 -6.66 -5.85 -9.21
C ASP A 146 -6.96 -4.34 -9.32
N LEU A 147 -6.32 -3.51 -8.48
CA LEU A 147 -6.45 -2.05 -8.52
C LEU A 147 -5.91 -1.45 -9.83
N MET A 148 -4.77 -1.94 -10.33
CA MET A 148 -4.24 -1.50 -11.63
C MET A 148 -5.17 -1.88 -12.78
N LEU A 149 -5.71 -3.10 -12.76
CA LEU A 149 -6.68 -3.58 -13.75
C LEU A 149 -7.99 -2.79 -13.69
N TRP A 150 -8.46 -2.43 -12.51
CA TRP A 150 -9.65 -1.60 -12.34
C TRP A 150 -9.52 -0.27 -13.11
N TYR A 151 -8.40 0.44 -12.99
CA TYR A 151 -8.21 1.69 -13.74
C TYR A 151 -8.08 1.48 -15.25
N CYS A 152 -7.52 0.35 -15.69
CA CYS A 152 -7.52 -0.04 -17.09
C CYS A 152 -8.95 -0.26 -17.61
N ASP A 153 -9.76 -1.03 -16.86
CA ASP A 153 -11.16 -1.30 -17.17
C ASP A 153 -11.96 0.00 -17.24
N GLN A 154 -11.76 0.92 -16.28
CA GLN A 154 -12.43 2.22 -16.28
C GLN A 154 -12.08 3.08 -17.49
N MET A 155 -10.83 3.05 -17.96
CA MET A 155 -10.42 3.75 -19.18
C MET A 155 -11.08 3.15 -20.43
N GLU A 156 -11.16 1.82 -20.52
CA GLU A 156 -11.79 1.12 -21.64
C GLU A 156 -13.31 1.31 -21.68
N GLU A 157 -13.99 1.14 -20.54
CA GLU A 157 -15.44 1.29 -20.39
C GLU A 157 -15.92 2.69 -20.82
N HIS A 158 -15.09 3.70 -20.57
CA HIS A 158 -15.37 5.08 -20.94
C HIS A 158 -14.73 5.51 -22.27
N ASN A 159 -14.23 4.56 -23.08
CA ASN A 159 -13.59 4.78 -24.37
C ASN A 159 -12.52 5.90 -24.33
N GLY A 160 -11.66 5.87 -23.31
CA GLY A 160 -10.61 6.88 -23.14
C GLY A 160 -11.07 8.19 -22.49
N PHE A 161 -12.30 8.24 -21.95
CA PHE A 161 -12.97 9.48 -21.53
C PHE A 161 -13.00 10.52 -22.66
N ASP A 162 -13.26 10.02 -23.86
CA ASP A 162 -13.29 10.78 -25.09
C ASP A 162 -14.72 10.79 -25.63
N ARG A 163 -15.44 11.89 -25.36
CA ARG A 163 -16.88 11.99 -25.58
C ARG A 163 -17.19 13.11 -26.56
N ALA A 164 -17.80 12.78 -27.69
CA ALA A 164 -18.46 13.76 -28.53
C ALA A 164 -19.67 14.33 -27.76
N LEU A 165 -19.77 15.66 -27.73
CA LEU A 165 -20.90 16.36 -27.12
C LEU A 165 -21.89 16.78 -28.23
N PRO A 166 -23.18 17.01 -27.89
CA PRO A 166 -24.15 17.52 -28.85
C PRO A 166 -23.67 18.82 -29.50
N ASN A 167 -24.07 19.00 -30.77
CA ASN A 167 -23.84 20.26 -31.47
C ASN A 167 -24.75 21.34 -30.84
N ASP A 168 -24.23 22.56 -30.72
CA ASP A 168 -25.04 23.69 -30.31
C ASP A 168 -26.11 23.99 -31.37
N PRO A 169 -27.33 24.38 -30.97
CA PRO A 169 -28.43 24.66 -31.89
C PRO A 169 -28.28 26.04 -32.56
N LEU A 170 -27.11 26.29 -33.17
CA LEU A 170 -26.78 27.54 -33.86
C LEU A 170 -27.25 27.47 -35.33
N LYS A 171 -28.21 28.32 -35.68
CA LYS A 171 -28.75 28.39 -37.05
C LYS A 171 -27.66 28.80 -38.05
N GLY A 172 -27.48 28.01 -39.11
CA GLY A 172 -26.52 28.29 -40.19
C GLY A 172 -25.07 27.89 -39.89
N TYR A 173 -24.81 27.29 -38.72
CA TYR A 173 -23.48 26.82 -38.32
C TYR A 173 -23.53 25.35 -37.87
N ILE A 174 -22.41 24.64 -38.02
CA ILE A 174 -22.22 23.30 -37.44
C ILE A 174 -21.18 23.44 -36.33
N SER A 175 -21.62 23.40 -35.07
CA SER A 175 -20.73 23.28 -33.92
C SER A 175 -20.28 21.81 -33.77
N ARG A 176 -19.05 21.55 -33.31
CA ARG A 176 -18.54 20.20 -33.00
C ARG A 176 -17.84 20.25 -31.64
N ASN A 177 -18.54 19.78 -30.62
CA ASN A 177 -18.06 19.82 -29.25
C ASN A 177 -17.54 18.45 -28.80
N ARG A 178 -16.50 18.44 -27.96
CA ARG A 178 -15.88 17.21 -27.47
C ARG A 178 -15.31 17.44 -26.07
N SER A 179 -15.58 16.52 -25.15
CA SER A 179 -14.97 16.46 -23.82
C SER A 179 -13.93 15.36 -23.80
N VAL A 180 -12.71 15.68 -23.37
CA VAL A 180 -11.58 14.75 -23.34
C VAL A 180 -10.87 14.83 -21.99
N LEU A 181 -10.53 13.67 -21.43
CA LEU A 181 -9.59 13.60 -20.32
C LEU A 181 -8.19 14.02 -20.80
N LYS A 182 -7.55 14.92 -20.06
CA LYS A 182 -6.17 15.34 -20.27
C LYS A 182 -5.35 15.08 -19.00
N PRO A 183 -4.12 14.54 -19.13
CA PRO A 183 -3.26 14.37 -17.98
C PRO A 183 -2.74 15.71 -17.45
N TRP A 184 -2.44 15.75 -16.16
CA TRP A 184 -1.91 16.92 -15.46
C TRP A 184 -0.40 17.09 -15.66
N GLY A 185 0.38 16.01 -15.65
CA GLY A 185 1.83 16.08 -15.70
C GLY A 185 2.52 15.03 -14.83
N VAL A 186 3.52 15.44 -14.07
CA VAL A 186 4.24 14.59 -13.13
C VAL A 186 3.46 14.46 -11.82
N TRP A 187 3.14 13.24 -11.42
CA TRP A 187 2.52 12.94 -10.13
C TRP A 187 3.55 12.46 -9.12
N ALA A 188 3.51 13.02 -7.91
CA ALA A 188 4.18 12.40 -6.77
C ALA A 188 3.21 11.40 -6.12
N VAL A 189 3.64 10.15 -5.98
CA VAL A 189 2.92 9.12 -5.23
C VAL A 189 3.72 8.81 -3.97
N ILE A 190 3.12 9.04 -2.80
CA ILE A 190 3.74 8.81 -1.50
C ILE A 190 2.89 7.83 -0.70
N SER A 191 3.42 6.64 -0.45
CA SER A 191 2.67 5.53 0.14
C SER A 191 3.06 5.21 1.59
N PRO A 192 2.17 4.59 2.37
CA PRO A 192 2.41 4.27 3.77
C PRO A 192 3.08 2.89 3.93
N PHE A 193 3.45 2.56 5.17
CA PHE A 193 4.10 1.29 5.50
C PHE A 193 3.14 0.09 5.62
N ASN A 194 1.84 0.32 5.82
CA ASN A 194 0.94 -0.74 6.27
C ASN A 194 0.35 -1.58 5.12
N PHE A 195 0.14 -0.96 3.96
CA PHE A 195 -0.17 -1.63 2.69
C PHE A 195 0.73 -1.05 1.61
N PRO A 196 2.05 -1.30 1.72
CA PRO A 196 3.03 -0.61 0.91
C PRO A 196 2.88 -0.87 -0.58
N VAL A 197 2.37 -2.03 -1.02
CA VAL A 197 2.21 -2.36 -2.44
C VAL A 197 0.83 -1.94 -2.94
N ALA A 198 -0.26 -2.28 -2.27
CA ALA A 198 -1.62 -1.98 -2.77
C ALA A 198 -1.89 -0.48 -2.83
N LEU A 199 -1.54 0.26 -1.77
CA LEU A 199 -1.71 1.72 -1.71
C LEU A 199 -0.68 2.49 -2.56
N THR A 200 0.26 1.77 -3.17
CA THR A 200 1.18 2.29 -4.19
C THR A 200 0.63 2.01 -5.59
N ALA A 201 0.23 0.77 -5.86
CA ALA A 201 -0.14 0.29 -7.18
C ALA A 201 -1.42 0.95 -7.70
N GLY A 202 -2.43 1.16 -6.86
CA GLY A 202 -3.66 1.85 -7.25
C GLY A 202 -3.39 3.26 -7.79
N PRO A 203 -2.84 4.18 -6.98
CA PRO A 203 -2.54 5.54 -7.43
C PRO A 203 -1.59 5.61 -8.64
N ILE A 204 -0.56 4.75 -8.69
CA ILE A 204 0.34 4.66 -9.85
C ILE A 204 -0.44 4.22 -11.11
N GLY A 205 -1.25 3.17 -10.98
CA GLY A 205 -2.07 2.65 -12.08
C GLY A 205 -3.03 3.71 -12.61
N ALA A 206 -3.70 4.45 -11.73
CA ALA A 206 -4.59 5.55 -12.09
C ALA A 206 -3.84 6.66 -12.86
N ALA A 207 -2.73 7.15 -12.29
CA ALA A 207 -1.95 8.24 -12.86
C ALA A 207 -1.39 7.88 -14.24
N LEU A 208 -0.74 6.71 -14.35
CA LEU A 208 -0.15 6.23 -15.60
C LEU A 208 -1.24 5.96 -16.67
N THR A 209 -2.37 5.35 -16.30
CA THR A 209 -3.47 5.07 -17.25
C THR A 209 -4.00 6.37 -17.85
N ALA A 210 -4.20 7.39 -17.00
CA ALA A 210 -4.65 8.72 -17.40
C ALA A 210 -3.63 9.51 -18.24
N GLY A 211 -2.39 9.00 -18.42
CA GLY A 211 -1.34 9.62 -19.24
C GLY A 211 -0.39 10.53 -18.47
N ASN A 212 -0.41 10.48 -17.14
CA ASN A 212 0.57 11.18 -16.29
C ASN A 212 1.85 10.36 -16.15
N THR A 213 2.95 11.01 -15.81
CA THR A 213 4.19 10.33 -15.36
C THR A 213 4.27 10.34 -13.84
N VAL A 214 5.02 9.41 -13.25
CA VAL A 214 5.03 9.22 -11.79
C VAL A 214 6.45 9.24 -11.23
N VAL A 215 6.61 9.94 -10.11
CA VAL A 215 7.72 9.77 -9.16
C VAL A 215 7.15 9.22 -7.87
N PHE A 216 7.52 8.00 -7.55
CA PHE A 216 7.01 7.25 -6.43
C PHE A 216 8.04 7.18 -5.30
N LYS A 217 7.60 7.49 -4.08
CA LYS A 217 8.40 7.43 -2.85
C LYS A 217 7.64 6.66 -1.76
N PRO A 218 8.07 5.44 -1.37
CA PRO A 218 7.42 4.69 -0.29
C PRO A 218 7.78 5.21 1.10
N ALA A 219 7.05 4.78 2.12
CA ALA A 219 7.51 4.87 3.50
C ALA A 219 8.90 4.22 3.65
N SER A 220 9.78 4.86 4.43
CA SER A 220 11.15 4.35 4.67
C SER A 220 11.16 3.04 5.46
N ASP A 221 10.06 2.71 6.13
CA ASP A 221 9.86 1.41 6.81
C ASP A 221 9.64 0.26 5.82
N THR A 222 9.24 0.53 4.58
CA THR A 222 8.84 -0.52 3.61
C THR A 222 9.35 -0.31 2.17
N PRO A 223 10.65 -0.12 1.94
CA PRO A 223 11.18 0.09 0.59
C PRO A 223 11.32 -1.20 -0.25
N TRP A 224 11.37 -2.40 0.33
CA TRP A 224 11.74 -3.64 -0.37
C TRP A 224 10.61 -4.24 -1.19
N GLY A 225 9.44 -4.48 -0.59
CA GLY A 225 8.31 -5.11 -1.32
C GLY A 225 7.91 -4.28 -2.54
N VAL A 226 7.88 -2.95 -2.36
CA VAL A 226 7.60 -1.99 -3.44
C VAL A 226 8.74 -1.86 -4.46
N ARG A 227 9.99 -2.17 -4.09
CA ARG A 227 11.11 -2.24 -5.04
C ARG A 227 10.92 -3.41 -6.01
N LEU A 228 10.39 -4.55 -5.54
CA LEU A 228 10.05 -5.69 -6.41
C LEU A 228 8.84 -5.38 -7.31
N PHE A 229 7.85 -4.65 -6.80
CA PHE A 229 6.76 -4.11 -7.62
C PHE A 229 7.27 -3.15 -8.71
N ALA A 230 8.17 -2.21 -8.36
CA ALA A 230 8.78 -1.29 -9.31
C ALA A 230 9.57 -2.03 -10.41
N GLU A 231 10.20 -3.15 -10.06
CA GLU A 231 10.83 -4.09 -10.98
C GLU A 231 9.84 -4.70 -11.98
N ALA A 232 8.66 -5.12 -11.52
CA ALA A 232 7.60 -5.62 -12.40
C ALA A 232 7.11 -4.55 -13.40
N LEU A 233 6.99 -3.30 -12.96
CA LEU A 233 6.63 -2.17 -13.82
C LEU A 233 7.70 -1.87 -14.88
N ARG A 234 8.99 -1.92 -14.50
CA ARG A 234 10.11 -1.79 -15.44
C ARG A 234 10.10 -2.92 -16.46
N ASP A 235 9.99 -4.16 -16.01
CA ASP A 235 10.06 -5.35 -16.86
C ASP A 235 8.81 -5.49 -17.78
N ALA A 236 7.70 -4.81 -17.42
CA ALA A 236 6.56 -4.65 -18.32
C ALA A 236 6.91 -3.86 -19.58
N GLY A 237 7.97 -3.04 -19.54
CA GLY A 237 8.40 -2.20 -20.65
C GLY A 237 7.76 -0.82 -20.66
N LEU A 238 7.44 -0.28 -19.47
CA LEU A 238 7.08 1.14 -19.37
C LEU A 238 8.23 2.01 -19.92
N PRO A 239 7.94 3.06 -20.72
CA PRO A 239 8.98 3.94 -21.24
C PRO A 239 9.83 4.54 -20.12
N ALA A 240 11.14 4.67 -20.37
CA ALA A 240 12.07 5.30 -19.45
C ALA A 240 11.52 6.67 -19.00
N GLY A 241 11.55 6.89 -17.67
CA GLY A 241 11.08 8.11 -17.03
C GLY A 241 9.57 8.19 -16.81
N SER A 242 8.72 7.37 -17.45
CA SER A 242 7.27 7.44 -17.21
C SER A 242 6.91 7.03 -15.77
N PHE A 243 7.71 6.15 -15.18
CA PHE A 243 7.66 5.76 -13.77
C PHE A 243 9.07 5.79 -13.18
N ASN A 244 9.20 6.36 -11.98
CA ASN A 244 10.45 6.46 -11.23
C ASN A 244 10.20 6.07 -9.77
N TYR A 245 11.10 5.29 -9.19
CA TYR A 245 11.08 4.85 -7.80
C TYR A 245 12.27 5.46 -7.07
N VAL A 246 12.00 6.27 -6.05
CA VAL A 246 13.01 6.90 -5.19
C VAL A 246 12.75 6.56 -3.72
N THR A 247 13.82 6.39 -2.96
CA THR A 247 13.76 6.08 -1.51
C THR A 247 14.41 7.18 -0.69
N GLY A 248 14.13 7.23 0.61
CA GLY A 248 14.72 8.22 1.52
C GLY A 248 13.74 8.63 2.62
N ALA A 249 14.16 9.50 3.53
CA ALA A 249 13.35 9.95 4.65
C ALA A 249 12.17 10.86 4.22
N GLY A 250 11.11 10.92 5.04
CA GLY A 250 9.99 11.85 4.84
C GLY A 250 10.45 13.31 4.78
N ALA A 251 11.21 13.74 5.78
CA ALA A 251 11.76 15.10 5.89
C ALA A 251 12.85 15.44 4.84
N GLY A 252 13.40 14.43 4.15
CA GLY A 252 14.37 14.61 3.07
C GLY A 252 13.71 14.44 1.71
N ALA A 253 13.85 13.26 1.12
CA ALA A 253 13.30 12.94 -0.20
C ALA A 253 11.80 13.21 -0.35
N GLY A 254 10.99 13.00 0.71
CA GLY A 254 9.56 13.30 0.69
C GLY A 254 9.26 14.79 0.55
N ALA A 255 9.84 15.60 1.45
CA ALA A 255 9.70 17.06 1.43
C ALA A 255 10.21 17.67 0.11
N ALA A 256 11.38 17.22 -0.36
CA ALA A 256 11.95 17.63 -1.64
C ALA A 256 11.00 17.33 -2.81
N LEU A 257 10.38 16.14 -2.83
CA LEU A 257 9.47 15.75 -3.88
C LEU A 257 8.19 16.60 -3.87
N VAL A 258 7.58 16.79 -2.70
CA VAL A 258 6.34 17.57 -2.54
C VAL A 258 6.55 19.05 -2.92
N ALA A 259 7.69 19.63 -2.55
CA ALA A 259 8.01 21.02 -2.82
C ALA A 259 8.44 21.30 -4.27
N HIS A 260 8.74 20.26 -5.07
CA HIS A 260 9.32 20.45 -6.39
C HIS A 260 8.34 21.14 -7.36
N PRO A 261 8.74 22.23 -8.04
CA PRO A 261 7.81 23.06 -8.83
C PRO A 261 7.22 22.36 -10.05
N SER A 262 7.85 21.28 -10.53
CA SER A 262 7.33 20.49 -11.66
C SER A 262 6.32 19.41 -11.28
N ILE A 263 5.96 19.25 -10.01
CA ILE A 263 4.88 18.34 -9.60
C ILE A 263 3.54 18.93 -10.01
N ALA A 264 2.77 18.18 -10.78
CA ALA A 264 1.45 18.59 -11.27
C ALA A 264 0.30 18.04 -10.40
N GLY A 265 0.56 17.02 -9.58
CA GLY A 265 -0.41 16.45 -8.65
C GLY A 265 0.24 15.55 -7.62
N ILE A 266 -0.43 15.34 -6.49
CA ILE A 266 0.04 14.42 -5.44
C ILE A 266 -1.07 13.45 -5.05
N THR A 267 -0.67 12.19 -4.87
CA THR A 267 -1.38 11.24 -4.02
C THR A 267 -0.52 10.89 -2.82
N PHE A 268 -1.06 11.16 -1.64
CA PHE A 268 -0.45 10.83 -0.36
C PHE A 268 -1.39 9.91 0.40
N THR A 269 -0.83 8.85 0.98
CA THR A 269 -1.55 8.06 1.98
C THR A 269 -0.69 7.90 3.21
N GLY A 270 -1.21 8.31 4.37
CA GLY A 270 -0.43 8.35 5.61
C GLY A 270 -1.17 8.97 6.79
N SER A 271 -0.43 9.65 7.68
CA SER A 271 -1.02 10.23 8.88
C SER A 271 -1.84 11.48 8.57
N HIS A 272 -2.82 11.77 9.43
CA HIS A 272 -3.63 12.97 9.34
C HIS A 272 -2.78 14.25 9.42
N GLU A 273 -1.79 14.27 10.31
CA GLU A 273 -0.90 15.41 10.50
C GLU A 273 -0.15 15.79 9.22
N VAL A 274 0.53 14.81 8.60
CA VAL A 274 1.31 15.03 7.37
C VAL A 274 0.39 15.31 6.18
N GLY A 275 -0.76 14.64 6.08
CA GLY A 275 -1.73 14.90 5.02
C GLY A 275 -2.26 16.33 5.07
N MET A 276 -2.58 16.84 6.26
CA MET A 276 -3.03 18.22 6.45
C MET A 276 -1.94 19.25 6.17
N GLU A 277 -0.69 18.97 6.55
CA GLU A 277 0.46 19.82 6.19
C GLU A 277 0.61 19.91 4.67
N LEU A 278 0.58 18.76 3.98
CA LEU A 278 0.72 18.67 2.53
C LEU A 278 -0.40 19.41 1.79
N GLN A 279 -1.66 19.22 2.22
CA GLN A 279 -2.80 19.93 1.64
C GLN A 279 -2.66 21.46 1.76
N ARG A 280 -2.25 21.97 2.93
CA ARG A 280 -2.03 23.40 3.14
C ARG A 280 -0.90 23.93 2.26
N ALA A 281 0.22 23.20 2.19
CA ALA A 281 1.34 23.58 1.33
C ALA A 281 0.93 23.65 -0.16
N PHE A 282 0.10 22.71 -0.61
CA PHE A 282 -0.41 22.69 -1.99
C PHE A 282 -1.40 23.83 -2.27
N ALA A 283 -2.28 24.15 -1.32
CA ALA A 283 -3.26 25.22 -1.44
C ALA A 283 -2.61 26.63 -1.51
N LEU A 284 -1.43 26.80 -0.90
CA LEU A 284 -0.67 28.06 -0.94
C LEU A 284 0.12 28.25 -2.25
N GLY A 285 0.13 27.26 -3.14
CA GLY A 285 0.81 27.35 -4.43
C GLY A 285 0.12 28.33 -5.40
N THR A 286 0.83 28.72 -6.45
CA THR A 286 0.32 29.66 -7.48
C THR A 286 -0.65 29.03 -8.49
N HIS A 287 -0.86 27.71 -8.43
CA HIS A 287 -1.71 26.96 -9.34
C HIS A 287 -2.56 25.94 -8.58
N ALA A 288 -3.83 25.85 -8.93
CA ALA A 288 -4.69 24.76 -8.48
C ALA A 288 -4.19 23.43 -9.07
N ARG A 289 -3.72 22.54 -8.20
CA ARG A 289 -3.22 21.20 -8.56
C ARG A 289 -3.91 20.15 -7.68
N PRO A 290 -4.25 18.97 -8.23
CA PRO A 290 -4.89 17.91 -7.46
C PRO A 290 -3.99 17.44 -6.31
N CYS A 291 -4.58 17.32 -5.12
CA CYS A 291 -3.98 16.76 -3.94
C CYS A 291 -4.95 15.74 -3.34
N ILE A 292 -4.66 14.45 -3.53
CA ILE A 292 -5.42 13.33 -2.97
C ILE A 292 -4.69 12.90 -1.71
N ALA A 293 -5.23 13.22 -0.53
CA ALA A 293 -4.64 12.87 0.75
C ALA A 293 -5.57 11.92 1.53
N GLU A 294 -5.25 10.63 1.49
CA GLU A 294 -5.94 9.59 2.24
C GLU A 294 -5.29 9.44 3.62
N MET A 295 -6.06 9.64 4.68
CA MET A 295 -5.55 9.80 6.05
C MET A 295 -6.09 8.72 7.00
N GLY A 296 -5.68 8.80 8.27
CA GLY A 296 -6.12 7.85 9.30
C GLY A 296 -7.60 7.99 9.68
N GLY A 297 -8.14 6.94 10.31
CA GLY A 297 -9.50 6.90 10.84
C GLY A 297 -9.56 6.38 12.28
N LYS A 298 -10.69 6.62 12.94
CA LYS A 298 -11.02 6.03 14.26
C LYS A 298 -12.31 5.23 14.13
N ASN A 299 -12.26 4.12 13.40
CA ASN A 299 -13.45 3.41 12.94
C ASN A 299 -14.16 2.69 14.09
N ALA A 300 -15.47 2.55 13.96
CA ALA A 300 -16.33 1.91 14.95
C ALA A 300 -17.20 0.82 14.32
N ALA A 301 -17.46 -0.25 15.08
CA ALA A 301 -18.56 -1.17 14.83
C ALA A 301 -19.72 -0.86 15.79
N ILE A 302 -20.96 -0.98 15.32
CA ILE A 302 -22.17 -0.81 16.13
C ILE A 302 -22.93 -2.14 16.15
N VAL A 303 -23.19 -2.67 17.34
CA VAL A 303 -23.92 -3.93 17.57
C VAL A 303 -25.23 -3.64 18.29
N SER A 304 -26.35 -3.86 17.62
CA SER A 304 -27.68 -3.71 18.21
C SER A 304 -28.05 -4.91 19.07
N ARG A 305 -29.12 -4.78 19.87
CA ARG A 305 -29.67 -5.85 20.73
C ARG A 305 -30.09 -7.11 19.96
N ASN A 306 -30.32 -6.99 18.66
CA ASN A 306 -30.70 -8.08 17.77
C ASN A 306 -29.52 -8.59 16.91
N GLY A 307 -28.31 -8.08 17.15
CA GLY A 307 -27.12 -8.51 16.42
C GLY A 307 -26.77 -9.96 16.71
N ASP A 308 -26.37 -10.70 15.67
CA ASP A 308 -25.76 -12.01 15.82
C ASP A 308 -24.40 -11.85 16.52
N ILE A 309 -24.33 -12.29 17.78
CA ILE A 309 -23.16 -12.09 18.65
C ILE A 309 -21.92 -12.79 18.08
N GLU A 310 -22.08 -13.97 17.49
CA GLU A 310 -20.94 -14.73 16.97
C GLU A 310 -20.36 -14.05 15.73
N ARG A 311 -21.23 -13.69 14.77
CA ARG A 311 -20.79 -12.98 13.57
C ARG A 311 -20.19 -11.61 13.91
N ALA A 312 -20.81 -10.89 14.85
CA ALA A 312 -20.31 -9.60 15.31
C ALA A 312 -18.93 -9.75 15.98
N ALA A 313 -18.78 -10.67 16.93
CA ALA A 313 -17.51 -10.86 17.64
C ALA A 313 -16.39 -11.28 16.70
N LEU A 314 -16.64 -12.24 15.79
CA LEU A 314 -15.65 -12.69 14.81
C LEU A 314 -15.25 -11.58 13.84
N GLY A 315 -16.23 -10.82 13.32
CA GLY A 315 -16.00 -9.70 12.42
C GLY A 315 -15.22 -8.57 13.09
N ILE A 316 -15.57 -8.21 14.33
CA ILE A 316 -14.88 -7.20 15.12
C ILE A 316 -13.45 -7.63 15.42
N MET A 317 -13.22 -8.85 15.90
CA MET A 317 -11.88 -9.36 16.20
C MET A 317 -10.97 -9.29 14.96
N ARG A 318 -11.44 -9.80 13.81
CA ARG A 318 -10.67 -9.75 12.56
C ARG A 318 -10.38 -8.31 12.10
N SER A 319 -11.37 -7.42 12.26
CA SER A 319 -11.25 -6.01 11.86
C SER A 319 -10.38 -5.19 12.80
N ALA A 320 -10.32 -5.54 14.08
CA ALA A 320 -9.54 -4.84 15.09
C ALA A 320 -8.06 -5.27 15.08
N PHE A 321 -7.80 -6.57 14.92
CA PHE A 321 -6.46 -7.14 15.16
C PHE A 321 -5.74 -7.61 13.90
N GLY A 322 -6.41 -7.67 12.73
CA GLY A 322 -5.71 -7.96 11.47
C GLY A 322 -4.61 -6.92 11.21
N LEU A 323 -3.41 -7.35 10.82
CA LEU A 323 -2.19 -6.54 10.79
C LEU A 323 -1.93 -5.77 12.10
N GLN A 324 -2.19 -6.38 13.26
CA GLN A 324 -2.03 -5.76 14.58
C GLN A 324 -2.88 -4.48 14.74
N GLY A 325 -3.95 -4.33 13.95
CA GLY A 325 -4.76 -3.10 13.91
C GLY A 325 -4.09 -1.91 13.21
N GLN A 326 -2.96 -2.11 12.53
CA GLN A 326 -2.22 -1.07 11.80
C GLN A 326 -2.87 -0.74 10.44
N LYS A 327 -4.19 -0.55 10.42
CA LYS A 327 -4.97 -0.24 9.21
C LYS A 327 -5.75 1.05 9.42
N CYS A 328 -5.82 1.90 8.39
CA CYS A 328 -6.71 3.06 8.43
C CYS A 328 -8.18 2.66 8.59
N SER A 329 -8.53 1.44 8.18
CA SER A 329 -9.85 0.80 8.30
C SER A 329 -10.04 -0.04 9.55
N ALA A 330 -9.04 -0.17 10.43
CA ALA A 330 -9.13 -1.04 11.61
C ALA A 330 -10.27 -0.62 12.55
N CYS A 331 -11.00 -1.61 13.07
CA CYS A 331 -12.06 -1.39 14.05
C CYS A 331 -11.44 -1.08 15.42
N SER A 332 -11.45 0.19 15.82
CA SER A 332 -10.79 0.65 17.05
C SER A 332 -11.78 1.01 18.17
N ARG A 333 -13.08 0.90 17.89
CA ARG A 333 -14.18 1.21 18.81
C ARG A 333 -15.35 0.27 18.55
N VAL A 334 -16.03 -0.13 19.62
CA VAL A 334 -17.27 -0.90 19.53
C VAL A 334 -18.32 -0.20 20.36
N PHE A 335 -19.46 0.12 19.75
CA PHE A 335 -20.66 0.57 20.45
C PHE A 335 -21.66 -0.57 20.44
N VAL A 336 -22.20 -0.91 21.62
CA VAL A 336 -23.10 -2.05 21.77
C VAL A 336 -24.30 -1.68 22.63
N GLU A 337 -25.49 -2.06 22.20
CA GLU A 337 -26.70 -1.89 23.03
C GLU A 337 -26.63 -2.80 24.26
N ARG A 338 -27.06 -2.27 25.41
CA ARG A 338 -26.91 -2.91 26.73
C ARG A 338 -27.28 -4.41 26.77
N PRO A 339 -28.37 -4.89 26.14
CA PRO A 339 -28.72 -6.32 26.17
C PRO A 339 -27.67 -7.25 25.53
N ALA A 340 -26.90 -6.77 24.55
CA ALA A 340 -25.88 -7.55 23.85
C ALA A 340 -24.47 -7.40 24.46
N ALA A 341 -24.27 -6.45 25.38
CA ALA A 341 -22.94 -6.02 25.82
C ALA A 341 -22.13 -7.11 26.52
N GLU A 342 -22.75 -7.86 27.43
CA GLU A 342 -22.08 -8.91 28.21
C GLU A 342 -21.63 -10.07 27.31
N ALA A 343 -22.55 -10.60 26.50
CA ALA A 343 -22.29 -11.71 25.59
C ALA A 343 -21.23 -11.35 24.55
N LEU A 344 -21.33 -10.16 23.93
CA LEU A 344 -20.34 -9.69 22.96
C LEU A 344 -18.96 -9.53 23.59
N ARG A 345 -18.88 -8.91 24.78
CA ARG A 345 -17.61 -8.70 25.47
C ARG A 345 -16.94 -10.01 25.84
N ALA A 346 -17.70 -10.96 26.40
CA ALA A 346 -17.16 -12.28 26.75
C ALA A 346 -16.60 -12.99 25.52
N ARG A 347 -17.35 -13.01 24.41
CA ARG A 347 -16.92 -13.66 23.17
C ARG A 347 -15.72 -12.97 22.52
N LEU A 348 -15.65 -11.64 22.56
CA LEU A 348 -14.49 -10.89 22.07
C LEU A 348 -13.22 -11.22 22.87
N VAL A 349 -13.30 -11.31 24.19
CA VAL A 349 -12.16 -11.67 25.04
C VAL A 349 -11.67 -13.07 24.71
N GLU A 350 -12.59 -14.04 24.58
CA GLU A 350 -12.24 -15.42 24.22
C GLU A 350 -11.53 -15.49 22.87
N LEU A 351 -12.11 -14.87 21.82
CA LEU A 351 -11.52 -14.86 20.49
C LEU A 351 -10.16 -14.14 20.43
N THR A 352 -10.02 -13.04 21.17
CA THR A 352 -8.77 -12.25 21.20
C THR A 352 -7.67 -13.01 21.95
N ALA A 353 -7.99 -13.64 23.08
CA ALA A 353 -7.03 -14.43 23.86
C ALA A 353 -6.53 -15.68 23.10
N ALA A 354 -7.30 -16.17 22.14
CA ALA A 354 -6.93 -17.29 21.28
C ALA A 354 -5.99 -16.91 20.12
N ILE A 355 -5.72 -15.61 19.90
CA ILE A 355 -4.84 -15.16 18.82
C ILE A 355 -3.41 -15.60 19.10
N ARG A 356 -2.82 -16.36 18.16
CA ARG A 356 -1.40 -16.72 18.20
C ARG A 356 -0.56 -15.60 17.63
N VAL A 357 0.39 -15.13 18.44
CA VAL A 357 1.32 -14.04 18.13
C VAL A 357 2.75 -14.61 18.00
N GLY A 358 3.44 -14.28 16.91
CA GLY A 358 4.81 -14.76 16.67
C GLY A 358 5.34 -14.35 15.30
N ASP A 359 6.35 -15.05 14.76
CA ASP A 359 6.81 -14.83 13.38
C ASP A 359 5.60 -15.01 12.43
N PRO A 360 5.11 -13.93 11.79
CA PRO A 360 3.89 -13.96 10.98
C PRO A 360 4.11 -14.67 9.63
N THR A 361 5.35 -15.02 9.30
CA THR A 361 5.66 -15.88 8.17
C THR A 361 5.31 -17.34 8.45
N ALA A 362 5.23 -17.78 9.71
CA ALA A 362 4.76 -19.12 10.11
C ALA A 362 3.22 -19.24 10.01
N LYS A 363 2.70 -20.43 9.70
CA LYS A 363 1.26 -20.63 9.38
C LYS A 363 0.37 -20.48 10.61
N GLU A 364 0.90 -20.90 11.75
CA GLU A 364 0.22 -20.95 13.03
C GLU A 364 0.05 -19.57 13.68
N ASN A 365 0.84 -18.58 13.28
CA ASN A 365 0.80 -17.23 13.84
C ASN A 365 -0.11 -16.36 13.00
N TRP A 366 -1.18 -15.86 13.62
CA TRP A 366 -2.13 -14.99 12.94
C TRP A 366 -1.72 -13.52 13.03
N MET A 367 -1.07 -13.14 14.13
CA MET A 367 -0.63 -11.78 14.42
C MET A 367 0.89 -11.71 14.52
N GLY A 368 1.47 -10.69 13.89
CA GLY A 368 2.90 -10.39 13.90
C GLY A 368 3.27 -9.22 14.83
N PRO A 369 4.44 -8.62 14.63
CA PRO A 369 4.91 -7.44 15.38
C PRO A 369 4.28 -6.14 14.85
N VAL A 370 4.33 -5.06 15.63
CA VAL A 370 4.09 -3.71 15.11
C VAL A 370 5.31 -3.23 14.30
N ALA A 371 5.10 -2.27 13.39
CA ALA A 371 6.05 -2.00 12.31
C ALA A 371 7.42 -1.42 12.73
N ASN A 372 7.46 -0.67 13.84
CA ASN A 372 8.67 -0.03 14.36
C ASN A 372 8.57 0.31 15.86
N GLU A 373 9.71 0.65 16.48
CA GLU A 373 9.79 0.92 17.91
C GLU A 373 8.85 2.06 18.35
N ARG A 374 8.69 3.10 17.51
CA ARG A 374 7.75 4.20 17.78
C ARG A 374 6.30 3.70 17.91
N ALA A 375 5.93 2.66 17.15
CA ALA A 375 4.62 2.03 17.28
C ALA A 375 4.50 1.24 18.59
N CYS A 376 5.56 0.54 19.04
CA CYS A 376 5.61 -0.11 20.36
C CYS A 376 5.45 0.91 21.49
N GLU A 377 6.28 1.96 21.50
CA GLU A 377 6.24 3.02 22.51
C GLU A 377 4.85 3.69 22.58
N ARG A 378 4.24 3.91 21.41
CA ARG A 378 2.88 4.45 21.34
C ARG A 378 1.86 3.46 21.90
N TYR A 379 1.98 2.18 21.60
CA TYR A 379 1.10 1.14 22.15
C TYR A 379 1.18 1.11 23.67
N GLU A 380 2.39 1.02 24.23
CA GLU A 380 2.63 1.00 25.67
C GLU A 380 2.06 2.24 26.38
N ARG A 381 2.30 3.43 25.81
CA ARG A 381 1.74 4.69 26.33
C ARG A 381 0.22 4.67 26.35
N ILE A 382 -0.42 4.28 25.25
CA ILE A 382 -1.89 4.20 25.17
C ILE A 382 -2.42 3.17 26.17
N CYS A 383 -1.77 2.01 26.33
CA CYS A 383 -2.18 1.02 27.32
C CYS A 383 -2.04 1.54 28.76
N ALA A 384 -1.01 2.33 29.07
CA ALA A 384 -0.88 2.99 30.37
C ALA A 384 -2.02 3.99 30.62
N GLU A 385 -2.39 4.79 29.61
CA GLU A 385 -3.55 5.70 29.69
C GLU A 385 -4.87 4.92 29.88
N LEU A 386 -5.05 3.82 29.15
CA LEU A 386 -6.27 2.99 29.22
C LEU A 386 -6.45 2.31 30.58
N ARG A 387 -5.38 1.98 31.30
CA ARG A 387 -5.46 1.45 32.67
C ARG A 387 -6.07 2.47 33.66
N ASN A 388 -5.97 3.76 33.36
CA ASN A 388 -6.56 4.83 34.17
C ASN A 388 -7.99 5.18 33.72
N ALA A 389 -8.29 5.07 32.42
CA ALA A 389 -9.55 5.48 31.82
C ALA A 389 -10.59 4.35 31.67
N GLY A 390 -10.18 3.09 31.84
CA GLY A 390 -11.02 1.92 31.61
C GLY A 390 -10.39 0.64 32.14
N ARG A 391 -10.85 -0.51 31.62
CA ARG A 391 -10.35 -1.84 32.01
C ARG A 391 -9.83 -2.57 30.79
N ILE A 392 -8.57 -3.01 30.85
CA ILE A 392 -7.99 -3.95 29.89
C ILE A 392 -8.43 -5.35 30.28
N LEU A 393 -9.04 -6.08 29.35
CA LEU A 393 -9.59 -7.43 29.58
C LEU A 393 -8.70 -8.53 29.02
N CYS A 394 -7.87 -8.21 28.03
CA CYS A 394 -6.94 -9.12 27.37
C CYS A 394 -5.80 -8.29 26.77
N GLY A 395 -4.57 -8.81 26.82
CA GLY A 395 -3.39 -8.12 26.30
C GLY A 395 -3.04 -6.82 27.05
N GLY A 396 -2.57 -5.82 26.30
CA GLY A 396 -2.15 -4.53 26.83
C GLY A 396 -0.68 -4.45 27.22
N GLU A 397 0.15 -5.33 26.66
CA GLU A 397 1.55 -5.49 27.03
C GLU A 397 2.46 -5.63 25.81
N ARG A 398 3.73 -5.25 25.98
CA ARG A 398 4.79 -5.66 25.06
C ARG A 398 5.14 -7.11 25.39
N LEU A 399 5.05 -7.97 24.39
CA LEU A 399 5.34 -9.38 24.56
C LEU A 399 6.85 -9.60 24.61
N GLY A 400 7.29 -10.51 25.48
CA GLY A 400 8.69 -10.91 25.64
C GLY A 400 8.86 -12.42 25.67
N GLY A 401 10.09 -12.86 25.95
CA GLY A 401 10.49 -14.28 25.95
C GLY A 401 11.36 -14.63 24.75
N LYS A 402 12.17 -15.69 24.88
CA LYS A 402 13.28 -16.01 23.97
C LYS A 402 12.91 -16.03 22.47
N ALA A 403 11.67 -16.38 22.12
CA ALA A 403 11.20 -16.45 20.74
C ALA A 403 10.68 -15.11 20.17
N LEU A 404 10.41 -14.11 21.01
CA LEU A 404 9.83 -12.81 20.64
C LEU A 404 10.74 -11.63 21.00
N GLU A 405 11.78 -11.86 21.81
CA GLU A 405 12.65 -10.82 22.38
C GLU A 405 13.36 -9.96 21.33
N ALA A 406 13.70 -10.55 20.18
CA ALA A 406 14.33 -9.82 19.08
C ALA A 406 13.35 -8.97 18.27
N GLY A 407 12.04 -9.15 18.44
CA GLY A 407 11.00 -8.49 17.64
C GLY A 407 10.22 -7.40 18.37
N LEU A 408 9.29 -6.79 17.65
CA LEU A 408 8.46 -5.66 18.10
C LEU A 408 7.03 -6.09 18.39
N TYR A 409 6.85 -7.03 19.32
CA TYR A 409 5.55 -7.64 19.59
C TYR A 409 4.76 -6.91 20.69
N CYS A 410 3.53 -6.51 20.37
CA CYS A 410 2.57 -5.94 21.30
C CYS A 410 1.22 -6.64 21.12
N ALA A 411 0.57 -7.03 22.21
CA ALA A 411 -0.74 -7.67 22.17
C ALA A 411 -1.58 -7.29 23.38
#